data_AF-A0A529LGE5-F1
#
_entry.id   AF-A0A529LGE5-F1
#
_cell.length_a   1.000
_cell.length_b   1.000
_cell.length_c   1.000
_cell.angle_alpha   90.00
_cell.angle_beta   90.00
_cell.angle_gamma   90.00
#
_symmetry.space_group_name_H-M   'P 1'
#
loop_
_entity.id
_entity.type
_entity.pdbx_description
1 polymer ?
#
loop_
_entity_poly.entity_id
_entity_poly.type
_entity_poly.pdbx_seq_one_letter_code
_entity_poly.pdbx_strand_id
1 'polypeptide(L)' 'ANEAALSAGVATGFQFAPNNGGAMLHAIQRLVEQHARPATWASIQRHGMKADVSWDKSAERYVELYRLLHSKRAA' A
#
# COMPACT_ATOMS: atom_id res chain seq x y z
N ALA A 1 3.91 -9.30 -2.33
CA ALA A 1 2.45 -9.34 -2.54
C ALA A 1 1.92 -10.71 -2.15
N ASN A 2 0.66 -10.79 -1.74
CA ASN A 2 -0.05 -12.08 -1.66
C ASN A 2 -0.46 -12.52 -3.08
N GLU A 3 -0.91 -13.77 -3.22
CA GLU A 3 -1.27 -14.35 -4.50
C GLU A 3 -2.45 -13.63 -5.17
N ALA A 4 -3.47 -13.25 -4.40
CA ALA A 4 -4.63 -12.51 -4.90
C ALA A 4 -4.28 -11.15 -5.53
N ALA A 5 -3.38 -10.37 -4.91
CA ALA A 5 -2.96 -9.09 -5.48
C ALA A 5 -2.09 -9.27 -6.73
N LEU A 6 -1.34 -10.37 -6.83
CA LEU A 6 -0.58 -10.72 -8.03
C LEU A 6 -1.49 -11.15 -9.17
N SER A 7 -2.47 -12.03 -8.91
CA SER A 7 -3.41 -12.51 -9.93
C SER A 7 -4.33 -11.40 -10.45
N ALA A 8 -4.78 -10.51 -9.58
CA ALA A 8 -5.55 -9.32 -9.96
C ALA A 8 -4.70 -8.22 -10.61
N GLY A 9 -3.36 -8.34 -10.61
CA GLY A 9 -2.47 -7.34 -11.19
C GLY A 9 -2.45 -6.00 -10.45
N VAL A 10 -2.84 -5.96 -9.17
CA VAL A 10 -2.91 -4.73 -8.35
C VAL A 10 -1.84 -4.66 -7.26
N ALA A 11 -0.93 -5.63 -7.23
CA ALA A 11 0.16 -5.67 -6.27
C ALA A 11 1.07 -4.44 -6.38
N THR A 12 1.32 -3.77 -5.25
CA THR A 12 2.25 -2.63 -5.16
C THR A 12 3.44 -2.89 -4.22
N GLY A 13 3.44 -4.00 -3.48
CA GLY A 13 4.51 -4.31 -2.52
C GLY A 13 4.32 -5.61 -1.74
N PHE A 14 5.00 -5.71 -0.59
CA PHE A 14 5.01 -6.88 0.29
C PHE A 14 4.71 -6.44 1.72
N GLN A 15 3.69 -7.06 2.31
CA GLN A 15 3.35 -6.88 3.73
C GLN A 15 3.60 -8.19 4.47
N PHE A 16 3.90 -8.08 5.75
CA PHE A 16 4.02 -9.20 6.67
C PHE A 16 3.29 -8.89 7.98
N ALA A 17 2.77 -9.95 8.60
CA ALA A 17 2.19 -9.93 9.92
C ALA A 17 2.30 -11.35 10.50
N PRO A 18 2.42 -11.50 11.84
CA PRO A 18 2.58 -10.45 12.84
C PRO A 18 3.96 -9.75 12.77
N ASN A 19 4.18 -8.69 13.55
CA ASN A 19 5.45 -7.94 13.56
C ASN A 19 6.57 -8.72 14.28
N ASN A 20 7.09 -9.77 13.63
CA ASN A 20 8.20 -10.57 14.14
C ASN A 20 9.15 -11.00 13.00
N GLY A 21 10.32 -11.52 13.39
CA GLY A 21 11.38 -11.91 12.46
C GLY A 21 10.98 -13.03 11.48
N GLY A 22 10.18 -14.01 11.92
CA GLY A 22 9.74 -15.10 11.06
C GLY A 22 8.82 -14.63 9.93
N ALA A 23 7.85 -13.77 10.26
CA ALA A 23 6.95 -13.18 9.28
C ALA A 23 7.70 -12.27 8.29
N MET A 24 8.68 -11.51 8.79
CA MET A 24 9.55 -10.69 7.94
C MET A 24 10.37 -11.55 6.98
N LEU A 25 11.01 -12.62 7.46
CA LEU A 25 11.78 -13.55 6.64
C LEU A 25 10.91 -14.16 5.53
N HIS A 26 9.71 -14.61 5.87
CA HIS A 26 8.78 -15.15 4.89
C HIS A 26 8.38 -14.12 3.82
N ALA A 27 8.20 -12.84 4.18
CA ALA A 27 7.95 -11.80 3.19
C ALA A 27 9.15 -11.49 2.30
N ILE A 28 10.37 -11.55 2.84
CA ILE A 28 11.61 -11.39 2.07
C ILE A 28 11.77 -12.54 1.06
N GLN A 29 11.49 -13.79 1.45
CA GLN A 29 11.53 -14.94 0.55
C GLN A 29 10.59 -14.76 -0.65
N ARG A 30 9.34 -14.34 -0.40
CA ARG A 30 8.38 -14.00 -1.47
C ARG A 30 8.88 -12.85 -2.34
N LEU A 31 9.53 -11.85 -1.75
CA LEU A 31 10.11 -10.74 -2.50
C LEU A 31 11.19 -11.22 -3.46
N VAL A 32 12.14 -12.03 -2.99
CA VAL A 32 13.23 -12.57 -3.82
C VAL A 32 12.68 -13.43 -4.96
N GLU A 33 11.67 -14.26 -4.67
CA GLU A 33 11.00 -15.07 -5.70
C GLU A 33 10.37 -14.21 -6.80
N GLN A 34 9.68 -13.12 -6.44
CA GLN A 34 9.08 -12.23 -7.44
C GLN A 34 10.11 -11.35 -8.15
N HIS A 35 11.20 -10.97 -7.48
CA HIS A 35 12.30 -10.24 -8.10
C HIS A 35 12.94 -11.05 -9.24
N ALA A 36 13.04 -12.39 -9.08
CA ALA A 36 13.50 -13.29 -10.13
C ALA A 36 12.53 -13.43 -11.33
N ARG A 37 11.34 -12.80 -11.28
CA ARG A 37 10.33 -12.81 -12.35
C ARG A 37 10.16 -11.40 -12.94
N PRO A 38 10.91 -11.02 -13.99
CA PRO A 38 10.99 -9.64 -14.47
C PRO A 38 9.63 -9.01 -14.83
N ALA A 39 8.74 -9.79 -15.47
CA ALA A 39 7.42 -9.30 -15.86
C ALA A 39 6.56 -8.94 -14.64
N THR A 40 6.51 -9.84 -13.64
CA THR A 40 5.79 -9.62 -12.38
C THR A 40 6.41 -8.49 -11.58
N TRP A 41 7.73 -8.46 -11.47
CA TRP A 41 8.47 -7.41 -10.77
C TRP A 41 8.18 -6.01 -11.35
N ALA A 42 8.30 -5.86 -12.66
CA ALA A 42 8.01 -4.61 -13.34
C ALA A 42 6.53 -4.22 -13.21
N SER A 43 5.61 -5.19 -13.15
CA SER A 43 4.20 -4.93 -12.87
C SER A 43 4.02 -4.32 -11.48
N ILE A 44 4.65 -4.89 -10.44
CA ILE A 44 4.56 -4.38 -9.06
C ILE A 44 5.08 -2.93 -9.00
N GLN A 45 6.23 -2.67 -9.62
CA GLN A 45 6.83 -1.33 -9.67
C GLN A 45 5.92 -0.32 -10.37
N ARG A 46 5.38 -0.66 -11.56
CA ARG A 46 4.48 0.23 -12.30
C ARG A 46 3.20 0.54 -11.54
N HIS A 47 2.62 -0.43 -10.83
CA HIS A 47 1.44 -0.18 -10.00
C HIS A 47 1.77 0.72 -8.81
N GLY A 48 2.93 0.55 -8.19
CA GLY A 48 3.43 1.47 -7.18
C GLY A 48 3.59 2.91 -7.71
N MET A 49 4.18 3.07 -8.91
CA MET A 49 4.37 4.38 -9.54
C MET A 49 3.06 5.06 -9.96
N LYS A 50 1.99 4.30 -10.20
CA LYS A 50 0.65 4.83 -10.50
C LYS A 50 -0.12 5.25 -9.26
N ALA A 51 0.35 4.89 -8.07
CA ALA A 51 -0.31 5.31 -6.84
C ALA A 51 -0.18 6.82 -6.67
N ASP A 52 -1.32 7.50 -6.59
CA ASP A 52 -1.36 8.91 -6.22
C ASP A 52 -1.06 9.04 -4.72
N VAL A 53 0.18 9.44 -4.44
CA VAL A 53 0.72 9.73 -3.11
C VAL A 53 0.90 11.23 -2.88
N SER A 54 0.19 12.07 -3.65
CA SER A 54 0.13 13.51 -3.43
C SER A 54 -0.58 13.85 -2.11
N TRP A 55 -0.47 15.12 -1.69
CA TRP A 55 -1.14 15.60 -0.50
C TRP A 55 -2.65 15.84 -0.69
N ASP A 56 -3.15 15.93 -1.92
CA ASP A 56 -4.50 16.42 -2.24
C ASP A 56 -5.59 15.61 -1.51
N LYS A 57 -5.57 14.28 -1.66
CA LYS A 57 -6.54 13.39 -0.99
C LYS A 57 -6.46 13.44 0.53
N SER A 58 -5.26 13.61 1.08
CA SER A 58 -5.08 13.76 2.52
C SER A 58 -5.64 15.09 2.99
N ALA A 59 -5.33 16.18 2.29
CA ALA A 59 -5.82 17.52 2.57
C ALA A 59 -7.35 17.60 2.54
N GLU A 60 -8.01 17.00 1.56
CA GLU A 60 -9.48 16.90 1.49
C GLU A 60 -10.07 16.27 2.76
N ARG A 61 -9.52 15.14 3.21
CA ARG A 61 -9.95 14.48 4.45
C ARG A 61 -9.71 15.35 5.69
N TYR A 62 -8.60 16.08 5.73
CA TYR A 62 -8.34 17.04 6.82
C TYR A 62 -9.34 18.20 6.81
N VAL A 63 -9.67 18.74 5.64
CA VAL A 63 -10.68 19.79 5.49
C VAL A 63 -12.04 19.30 5.98
N GLU A 64 -12.46 18.09 5.60
CA GLU A 64 -13.69 17.47 6.10
C GLU A 64 -13.68 17.33 7.62
N LEU A 65 -12.58 16.82 8.19
CA LEU A 65 -12.41 16.68 9.63
C LEU A 65 -12.49 18.04 10.35
N TYR A 66 -11.84 19.08 9.83
CA TYR A 66 -11.86 20.40 10.43
C TYR A 66 -13.25 21.04 10.38
N ARG A 67 -13.98 20.88 9.27
CA ARG A 67 -15.38 21.33 9.18
C ARG A 67 -16.26 20.64 10.22
N LEU A 68 -16.12 19.33 10.38
CA LEU A 68 -16.85 18.54 11.38
C LEU A 68 -16.55 18.98 12.82
N LEU A 69 -15.28 19.21 13.14
CA LEU A 69 -14.88 19.66 14.48
C LEU A 69 -15.33 21.09 14.77
N HIS A 70 -15.26 21.98 13.77
CA HIS A 70 -15.79 23.34 13.90
C HIS A 70 -17.30 23.36 14.10
N SER A 71 -18.08 22.56 13.36
CA SER A 71 -19.53 22.51 13.54
C SER A 71 -19.94 21.97 14.90
N LYS A 72 -19.21 20.98 15.45
CA LYS A 72 -19.43 20.44 16.80
C LYS A 72 -19.12 21.43 17.92
N ARG A 73 -18.23 22.40 17.69
CA ARG A 73 -17.88 23.42 18.70
C ARG A 73 -18.88 24.58 18.73
N ALA A 74 -19.65 24.77 17.67
CA ALA A 74 -20.65 25.84 17.56
C ALA A 74 -22.04 25.45 18.08
N ALA A 75 -22.26 24.17 18.40
CA ALA A 75 -23.46 23.61 19.01
C ALA A 75 -23.23 23.38 20.51
#